data_AF-A0A1B1YPW9-F1
#
_entry.id   AF-A0A1B1YPW9-F1
#
_cell.length_a   1.000
_cell.length_b   1.000
_cell.length_c   1.000
_cell.angle_alpha   90.00
_cell.angle_beta   90.00
_cell.angle_gamma   90.00
#
_symmetry.space_group_name_H-M   'P 1'
#
loop_
_entity.id
_entity.type
_entity.pdbx_description
1 polymer ?
#
loop_
_entity_poly.entity_id
_entity_poly.type
_entity_poly.pdbx_seq_one_letter_code
_entity_poly.pdbx_strand_id
1 'polypeptide(L)'
;MIHVLEVPRQGRAQAWFAFDEADLIGKIRAARARPDGQLHGVASPRELLAASGQAPDTAPLWIAALAQQHGWDTPLYRADALLGEGIYQAEPVSELRACVAALVDTLQTCRVYPDDQTALDALYRDPLYHGRDGFYAHMALREQLIALEVLADDL
;
A
#
# COMPACT_ATOMS: atom_id res chain seq x y z
N MET A 1 -8.15 -1.10 -15.70
CA MET A 1 -7.12 -0.37 -14.94
C MET A 1 -7.50 -0.39 -13.48
N ILE A 2 -6.56 -0.23 -12.56
CA ILE A 2 -6.86 -0.15 -11.12
C ILE A 2 -7.16 1.31 -10.78
N HIS A 3 -8.26 1.58 -10.07
CA HIS A 3 -8.63 2.93 -9.64
C HIS A 3 -8.46 3.06 -8.13
N VAL A 4 -7.87 4.16 -7.69
CA VAL A 4 -7.66 4.47 -6.28
C VAL A 4 -8.36 5.78 -5.96
N LEU A 5 -9.20 5.77 -4.94
CA LEU A 5 -9.74 6.98 -4.32
C LEU A 5 -9.08 7.17 -2.96
N GLU A 6 -8.48 8.33 -2.77
CA GLU A 6 -7.97 8.81 -1.49
C GLU A 6 -8.88 9.91 -0.94
N VAL A 7 -9.38 9.72 0.27
CA VAL A 7 -10.07 10.77 1.04
C VAL A 7 -9.17 11.13 2.21
N PRO A 8 -8.46 12.27 2.15
CA PRO A 8 -7.55 12.67 3.21
C PRO A 8 -8.32 13.14 4.46
N ARG A 9 -7.69 13.10 5.63
CA ARG A 9 -8.28 13.66 6.87
C ARG A 9 -8.51 15.17 6.79
N GLN A 10 -7.73 15.86 5.96
CA GLN A 10 -7.85 17.27 5.65
C GLN A 10 -7.57 17.49 4.17
N GLY A 11 -8.37 18.32 3.49
CA GLY A 11 -8.23 18.61 2.07
C GLY A 11 -9.32 17.96 1.22
N ARG A 12 -9.07 17.85 -0.08
CA ARG A 12 -10.02 17.31 -1.07
C ARG A 12 -9.71 15.85 -1.38
N ALA A 13 -10.77 15.08 -1.63
CA ALA A 13 -10.64 13.74 -2.18
C ALA A 13 -9.94 13.77 -3.55
N GLN A 14 -9.18 12.73 -3.84
CA GLN A 14 -8.44 12.59 -5.10
C GLN A 14 -8.62 11.17 -5.64
N ALA A 15 -8.74 11.06 -6.95
CA ALA A 15 -8.73 9.77 -7.63
C ALA A 15 -7.61 9.70 -8.66
N TRP A 16 -6.95 8.56 -8.74
CA TRP A 16 -5.87 8.29 -9.69
C TRP A 16 -5.85 6.79 -10.02
N PHE A 17 -5.19 6.43 -11.11
CA PHE A 17 -5.20 5.07 -11.61
C PHE A 17 -3.80 4.46 -11.66
N ALA A 18 -3.77 3.14 -11.67
CA ALA A 18 -2.61 2.36 -12.04
C ALA A 18 -2.98 1.37 -13.16
N PHE A 19 -2.04 1.07 -14.05
CA PHE A 19 -2.29 0.14 -15.15
C PHE A 19 -2.43 -1.30 -14.64
N ASP A 20 -1.60 -1.67 -13.68
CA ASP A 20 -1.53 -2.99 -13.05
C ASP A 20 -1.02 -2.87 -11.60
N GLU A 21 -0.83 -4.02 -10.95
CA GLU A 21 -0.32 -4.11 -9.57
C GLU A 21 1.09 -3.52 -9.42
N ALA A 22 1.96 -3.68 -10.41
CA ALA A 22 3.34 -3.20 -10.36
C ALA A 22 3.39 -1.66 -10.45
N ASP A 23 2.61 -1.07 -11.36
CA ASP A 23 2.44 0.38 -11.45
C ASP A 23 1.84 0.96 -10.16
N LEU A 24 0.86 0.27 -9.57
CA LEU A 24 0.25 0.67 -8.29
C LEU A 24 1.29 0.72 -7.17
N ILE A 25 2.04 -0.36 -6.98
CA ILE A 25 3.12 -0.46 -5.99
C ILE A 25 4.16 0.64 -6.23
N GLY A 26 4.57 0.85 -7.49
CA GLY A 26 5.55 1.88 -7.86
C GLY A 26 5.09 3.29 -7.47
N LYS A 27 3.84 3.65 -7.77
CA LYS A 27 3.25 4.94 -7.42
C LYS A 27 3.13 5.13 -5.90
N ILE A 28 2.67 4.11 -5.17
CA ILE A 28 2.59 4.18 -3.71
C ILE A 28 3.97 4.38 -3.10
N ARG A 29 4.98 3.63 -3.57
CA ARG A 29 6.37 3.79 -3.11
C ARG A 29 6.88 5.20 -3.34
N ALA A 30 6.70 5.74 -4.54
CA ALA A 30 7.13 7.10 -4.85
C ALA A 30 6.45 8.15 -3.94
N ALA A 31 5.18 7.94 -3.60
CA ALA A 31 4.39 8.90 -2.82
C ALA A 31 4.46 8.71 -1.30
N ARG A 32 4.90 7.54 -0.80
CA ARG A 32 4.86 7.16 0.62
C ARG A 32 6.19 6.62 1.16
N ALA A 33 7.26 6.64 0.36
CA ALA A 33 8.60 6.35 0.86
C ALA A 33 8.93 7.28 2.03
N ARG A 34 9.13 6.69 3.21
CA ARG A 34 9.66 7.38 4.38
C ARG A 34 11.16 7.11 4.44
N PRO A 35 12.00 8.08 4.85
CA PRO A 35 13.44 7.87 5.00
C PRO A 35 13.79 6.66 5.88
N ASP A 36 13.00 6.42 6.93
CA ASP A 36 13.28 5.40 7.94
C ASP A 36 12.27 4.22 7.93
N GLY A 37 11.21 4.31 7.13
CA GLY A 37 10.12 3.33 7.12
C GLY A 37 10.20 2.37 5.93
N GLN A 38 10.05 1.07 6.20
CA GLN A 38 10.03 0.04 5.16
C GLN A 38 8.59 -0.36 4.83
N LEU A 39 8.15 0.02 3.62
CA LEU A 39 6.83 -0.37 3.10
C LEU A 39 6.70 -1.88 2.99
N HIS A 40 7.69 -2.55 2.41
CA HIS A 40 7.78 -4.00 2.31
C HIS A 40 9.24 -4.42 2.19
N GLY A 41 9.58 -5.57 2.75
CA GLY A 41 10.89 -6.18 2.64
C GLY A 41 10.84 -7.68 2.85
N VAL A 42 11.75 -8.39 2.18
CA VAL A 42 12.00 -9.81 2.39
C VAL A 42 13.49 -9.98 2.61
N ALA A 43 13.87 -10.54 3.75
CA ALA A 43 15.27 -10.85 4.06
C ALA A 43 15.33 -11.97 5.09
N SER A 44 16.32 -12.83 4.97
CA SER A 44 16.73 -13.75 6.02
C SER A 44 17.60 -13.04 7.07
N PRO A 45 17.70 -13.55 8.30
CA PRO A 45 18.64 -13.02 9.30
C PRO A 45 20.08 -12.95 8.80
N ARG A 46 20.51 -13.89 7.94
CA ARG A 46 21.85 -13.86 7.32
C ARG A 46 22.01 -12.67 6.38
N GLU A 47 21.02 -12.39 5.54
CA GLU A 47 21.04 -11.24 4.63
C GLU A 47 20.99 -9.91 5.40
N LEU A 48 20.20 -9.83 6.46
CA LEU A 48 20.15 -8.65 7.34
C LEU A 48 21.51 -8.40 8.01
N LEU A 49 22.18 -9.45 8.48
CA LEU A 49 23.53 -9.35 9.03
C LEU A 49 24.52 -8.85 7.97
N ALA A 50 24.48 -9.41 6.77
CA ALA A 50 25.35 -8.99 5.67
C ALA A 50 25.12 -7.51 5.31
N ALA A 51 23.86 -7.06 5.26
CA ALA A 51 23.50 -5.67 5.00
C ALA A 51 23.95 -4.70 6.11
N SER A 52 24.06 -5.17 7.36
CA SER A 52 24.59 -4.37 8.47
C SER A 52 26.11 -4.16 8.42
N GLY A 53 26.83 -4.95 7.60
CA GLY A 53 28.28 -4.91 7.50
C GLY A 53 29.02 -5.52 8.71
N GLN A 54 28.31 -6.19 9.62
CA GLN A 54 28.91 -6.80 10.81
C GLN A 54 29.30 -8.26 10.58
N ALA A 55 30.26 -8.75 11.38
CA ALA A 55 30.66 -10.14 11.36
C ALA A 55 29.62 -11.02 12.08
N PRO A 56 29.52 -12.33 11.77
CA PRO A 56 28.59 -13.25 12.44
C PRO A 56 28.69 -13.24 13.97
N ASP A 57 29.90 -13.16 14.51
CA ASP A 57 30.14 -13.18 15.95
C ASP A 57 29.80 -11.84 16.64
N THR A 58 29.53 -10.79 15.87
CA THR A 58 29.17 -9.46 16.35
C THR A 58 27.78 -9.03 15.86
N ALA A 59 26.94 -9.99 15.49
CA ALA A 59 25.58 -9.73 15.03
C ALA A 59 24.78 -8.88 16.03
N PRO A 60 23.99 -7.90 15.57
CA PRO A 60 23.07 -7.17 16.45
C PRO A 60 22.16 -8.14 17.20
N LEU A 61 21.86 -7.84 18.47
CA LEU A 61 21.02 -8.72 19.31
C LEU A 61 19.68 -9.05 18.67
N TRP A 62 19.07 -8.10 17.95
CA TRP A 62 17.79 -8.31 17.29
C TRP A 62 17.90 -9.27 16.08
N ILE A 63 19.01 -9.25 15.32
CA ILE A 63 19.24 -10.21 14.22
C ILE A 63 19.52 -11.60 14.78
N ALA A 64 20.33 -11.69 15.84
CA ALA A 64 20.61 -12.96 16.52
C ALA A 64 19.32 -13.58 17.08
N ALA A 65 18.42 -12.77 17.64
CA ALA A 65 17.12 -13.22 18.11
C ALA A 65 16.23 -13.77 16.97
N LEU A 66 16.17 -13.07 15.83
CA LEU A 66 15.44 -13.56 14.65
C LEU A 66 16.02 -14.89 14.14
N ALA A 67 17.36 -15.00 14.07
CA ALA A 67 18.03 -16.22 13.66
C ALA A 67 17.78 -17.38 14.63
N GLN A 68 17.76 -17.12 15.94
CA GLN A 68 17.43 -18.13 16.95
C GLN A 68 15.98 -18.61 16.83
N GLN A 69 15.04 -17.69 16.55
CA GLN A 69 13.62 -17.99 16.48
C GLN A 69 13.22 -18.69 15.17
N HIS A 70 13.77 -18.25 14.04
CA HIS A 70 13.33 -18.67 12.71
C HIS A 70 14.38 -19.45 11.90
N GLY A 71 15.65 -19.42 12.31
CA GLY A 71 16.78 -19.92 11.52
C GLY A 71 17.42 -18.83 10.66
N TRP A 72 18.72 -19.00 10.38
CA TRP A 72 19.53 -17.98 9.68
C TRP A 72 19.13 -17.74 8.22
N ASP A 73 18.57 -18.76 7.56
CA ASP A 73 18.31 -18.79 6.12
C ASP A 73 16.81 -18.75 5.79
N THR A 74 15.96 -18.61 6.80
CA THR A 74 14.50 -18.51 6.63
C THR A 74 14.14 -17.11 6.13
N PRO A 75 13.40 -16.96 5.02
CA PRO A 75 12.94 -15.67 4.55
C PRO A 75 11.94 -15.07 5.54
N LEU A 76 12.20 -13.84 5.98
CA LEU A 76 11.30 -13.10 6.86
C LEU A 76 10.77 -11.87 6.14
N TYR A 77 9.49 -11.59 6.37
CA TYR A 77 8.74 -10.51 5.76
C TYR A 77 8.57 -9.37 6.75
N ARG A 78 8.84 -8.14 6.29
CA ARG A 78 8.62 -6.88 7.01
C ARG A 78 7.66 -6.02 6.22
N ALA A 79 6.69 -5.42 6.91
CA ALA A 79 5.73 -4.48 6.33
C ALA A 79 5.24 -3.54 7.44
N ASP A 80 5.89 -2.39 7.61
CA ASP A 80 5.76 -1.58 8.82
C ASP A 80 4.32 -1.10 9.06
N ALA A 81 3.58 -0.79 8.00
CA ALA A 81 2.19 -0.34 8.10
C ALA A 81 1.18 -1.46 8.42
N LEU A 82 1.56 -2.74 8.24
CA LEU A 82 0.71 -3.89 8.54
C LEU A 82 1.08 -4.57 9.86
N LEU A 83 2.37 -4.78 10.07
CA LEU A 83 2.90 -5.57 11.17
C LEU A 83 3.30 -4.71 12.36
N GLY A 84 3.62 -3.43 12.13
CA GLY A 84 4.33 -2.56 13.07
C GLY A 84 5.78 -2.37 12.63
N GLU A 85 6.36 -1.25 13.04
CA GLU A 85 7.69 -0.82 12.62
C GLU A 85 8.78 -1.82 13.06
N GLY A 86 9.60 -2.26 12.09
CA GLY A 86 10.75 -3.13 12.37
C GLY A 86 10.39 -4.59 12.67
N ILE A 87 9.11 -4.96 12.56
CA ILE A 87 8.65 -6.33 12.84
C ILE A 87 8.87 -7.22 11.61
N TYR A 88 9.55 -8.34 11.85
CA TYR A 88 9.77 -9.41 10.89
C TYR A 88 8.97 -10.66 11.30
N GLN A 89 8.36 -11.34 10.31
CA GLN A 89 7.67 -12.61 10.53
C GLN A 89 7.95 -13.60 9.40
N ALA A 90 7.79 -14.90 9.67
CA ALA A 90 7.96 -15.94 8.65
C ALA A 90 6.74 -16.08 7.71
N GLU A 91 5.55 -15.70 8.18
CA GLU A 91 4.33 -15.77 7.36
C GLU A 91 4.40 -14.74 6.21
N PRO A 92 4.23 -15.15 4.94
CA PRO A 92 4.36 -14.26 3.80
C PRO A 92 3.44 -13.05 3.83
N VAL A 93 3.99 -11.87 3.58
CA VAL A 93 3.24 -10.63 3.38
C VAL A 93 3.33 -10.21 1.93
N SER A 94 2.17 -10.05 1.29
CA SER A 94 2.05 -9.48 -0.06
C SER A 94 2.52 -8.03 -0.07
N GLU A 95 3.37 -7.70 -1.05
CA GLU A 95 3.87 -6.35 -1.28
C GLU A 95 2.73 -5.35 -1.57
N LEU A 96 1.75 -5.76 -2.38
CA LEU A 96 0.55 -4.96 -2.62
C LEU A 96 -0.20 -4.66 -1.32
N ARG A 97 -0.44 -5.68 -0.48
CA ARG A 97 -1.13 -5.48 0.81
C ARG A 97 -0.36 -4.52 1.71
N ALA A 98 0.96 -4.64 1.76
CA ALA A 98 1.82 -3.78 2.56
C ALA A 98 1.80 -2.32 2.07
N CYS A 99 1.85 -2.13 0.75
CA CYS A 99 1.75 -0.80 0.13
C CYS A 99 0.37 -0.17 0.36
N VAL A 100 -0.72 -0.91 0.16
CA VAL A 100 -2.09 -0.41 0.41
C VAL A 100 -2.29 -0.04 1.88
N ALA A 101 -1.74 -0.82 2.82
CA ALA A 101 -1.82 -0.46 4.24
C ALA A 101 -1.11 0.87 4.55
N ALA A 102 0.08 1.06 3.98
CA ALA A 102 0.82 2.32 4.13
C ALA A 102 0.12 3.50 3.45
N LEU A 103 -0.62 3.25 2.37
CA LEU A 103 -1.45 4.24 1.71
C LEU A 103 -2.60 4.70 2.62
N VAL A 104 -3.28 3.76 3.27
CA VAL A 104 -4.48 4.01 4.09
C VAL A 104 -4.13 4.70 5.42
N ASP A 105 -2.96 4.43 6.01
CA ASP A 105 -2.52 4.93 7.33
C ASP A 105 -2.69 6.46 7.52
N THR A 106 -2.48 7.23 6.44
CA THR A 106 -2.55 8.70 6.47
C THR A 106 -3.90 9.28 6.06
N LEU A 107 -4.82 8.44 5.60
CA LEU A 107 -6.10 8.85 5.02
C LEU A 107 -7.24 8.75 6.05
N GLN A 108 -8.36 9.40 5.75
CA GLN A 108 -9.63 9.14 6.43
C GLN A 108 -10.26 7.87 5.85
N THR A 109 -10.25 7.76 4.53
CA THR A 109 -10.77 6.62 3.79
C THR A 109 -9.93 6.42 2.53
N CYS A 110 -9.73 5.17 2.14
CA CYS A 110 -9.19 4.78 0.84
C CYS A 110 -10.09 3.72 0.22
N ARG A 111 -10.22 3.75 -1.11
CA ARG A 111 -10.81 2.66 -1.90
C ARG A 111 -9.88 2.31 -3.04
N VAL A 112 -9.73 1.02 -3.28
CA VAL A 112 -8.97 0.47 -4.41
C VAL A 112 -9.91 -0.44 -5.18
N TYR A 113 -10.16 -0.10 -6.43
CA TYR A 113 -11.03 -0.84 -7.34
C TYR A 113 -10.15 -1.53 -8.38
N PRO A 114 -10.25 -2.87 -8.53
CA PRO A 114 -9.33 -3.64 -9.37
C PRO A 114 -9.50 -3.37 -10.87
N ASP A 115 -10.68 -2.91 -11.27
CA ASP A 115 -11.05 -2.66 -12.67
C ASP A 115 -12.06 -1.50 -12.79
N ASP A 116 -12.21 -1.05 -14.05
CA ASP A 116 -13.06 0.05 -14.48
C ASP A 116 -14.53 -0.20 -14.10
N GLN A 117 -15.02 -1.43 -14.29
CA GLN A 117 -16.40 -1.81 -14.01
C GLN A 117 -16.71 -1.70 -12.51
N THR A 118 -15.82 -2.19 -11.66
CA THR A 118 -15.98 -2.12 -10.21
C THR A 118 -15.94 -0.68 -9.72
N ALA A 119 -15.07 0.16 -10.29
CA ALA A 119 -15.01 1.59 -9.98
C ALA A 119 -16.30 2.32 -10.38
N LEU A 120 -16.82 2.01 -11.58
CA LEU A 120 -18.08 2.57 -12.09
C LEU A 120 -19.27 2.16 -11.22
N ASP A 121 -19.40 0.87 -10.90
CA ASP A 121 -20.48 0.36 -10.05
C ASP A 121 -20.44 0.98 -8.65
N ALA A 122 -19.24 1.24 -8.13
CA ALA A 122 -19.06 1.84 -6.81
C ALA A 122 -19.67 3.25 -6.72
N LEU A 123 -19.58 4.08 -7.77
CA LEU A 123 -20.18 5.43 -7.78
C LEU A 123 -21.68 5.42 -7.46
N TYR A 124 -22.37 4.36 -7.87
CA TYR A 124 -23.82 4.23 -7.68
C TYR A 124 -24.17 3.44 -6.41
N ARG A 125 -23.30 2.52 -5.96
CA ARG A 125 -23.64 1.55 -4.90
C ARG A 125 -22.94 1.78 -3.57
N ASP A 126 -21.71 2.30 -3.55
CA ASP A 126 -20.98 2.52 -2.29
C ASP A 126 -21.51 3.78 -1.59
N PRO A 127 -22.02 3.67 -0.35
CA PRO A 127 -22.52 4.80 0.44
C PRO A 127 -21.52 5.94 0.61
N LEU A 128 -20.21 5.67 0.46
CA LEU A 128 -19.15 6.68 0.47
C LEU A 128 -19.41 7.82 -0.52
N TYR A 129 -20.09 7.54 -1.63
CA TYR A 129 -20.33 8.50 -2.70
C TYR A 129 -21.68 9.22 -2.62
N HIS A 130 -22.49 8.92 -1.60
CA HIS A 130 -23.87 9.39 -1.52
C HIS A 130 -24.00 10.64 -0.65
N GLY A 131 -25.00 11.47 -0.99
CA GLY A 131 -25.33 12.66 -0.22
C GLY A 131 -24.27 13.76 -0.29
N ARG A 132 -24.37 14.74 0.62
CA ARG A 132 -23.48 15.91 0.63
C ARG A 132 -22.05 15.55 1.05
N ASP A 133 -21.91 14.62 1.98
CA ASP A 133 -20.60 14.24 2.53
C ASP A 133 -19.78 13.43 1.51
N GLY A 134 -20.44 12.65 0.65
CA GLY A 134 -19.81 11.87 -0.42
C GLY A 134 -19.55 12.65 -1.71
N PHE A 135 -20.04 13.88 -1.85
CA PHE A 135 -20.01 14.65 -3.11
C PHE A 135 -18.60 14.79 -3.69
N TYR A 136 -17.61 15.18 -2.88
CA TYR A 136 -16.25 15.37 -3.37
C TYR A 136 -15.56 14.06 -3.73
N ALA A 137 -15.83 12.98 -2.99
CA ALA A 137 -15.34 11.65 -3.34
C ALA A 137 -15.95 11.16 -4.67
N HIS A 138 -17.25 11.43 -4.87
CA HIS A 138 -17.96 11.09 -6.09
C HIS A 138 -17.37 11.85 -7.29
N MET A 139 -17.22 13.16 -7.16
CA MET A 139 -16.65 13.99 -8.22
C MET A 139 -15.22 13.56 -8.57
N ALA A 140 -14.37 13.29 -7.59
CA ALA A 140 -13.00 12.88 -7.84
C ALA A 140 -12.92 11.59 -8.68
N LEU A 141 -13.66 10.54 -8.29
CA LEU A 141 -13.67 9.28 -9.03
C LEU A 141 -14.33 9.44 -10.41
N ARG A 142 -15.45 10.16 -10.50
CA ARG A 142 -16.16 10.40 -11.77
C ARG A 142 -15.28 11.15 -12.78
N GLU A 143 -14.62 12.23 -12.36
CA GLU A 143 -13.73 13.03 -13.21
C GLU A 143 -12.56 12.18 -13.74
N GLN A 144 -11.99 11.33 -12.90
CA GLN A 144 -10.93 10.41 -13.30
C GLN A 144 -11.41 9.36 -14.30
N LEU A 145 -12.59 8.77 -14.10
CA LEU A 145 -13.19 7.82 -15.05
C LEU A 145 -13.54 8.48 -16.39
N ILE A 146 -13.99 9.73 -16.40
CA ILE A 146 -14.22 10.51 -17.64
C ILE A 146 -12.91 10.79 -18.36
N ALA A 147 -11.87 11.22 -17.63
CA ALA A 147 -10.56 11.51 -18.20
C ALA A 147 -9.90 10.27 -18.84
N LEU A 148 -10.31 9.07 -18.42
CA LEU A 148 -9.87 7.78 -18.98
C LEU A 148 -10.80 7.24 -20.06
N GLU A 149 -11.80 8.02 -20.50
CA GLU A 149 -12.83 7.61 -21.46
C GLU A 149 -13.64 6.37 -21.03
N VAL A 150 -13.59 6.01 -19.74
CA VAL A 150 -14.39 4.91 -19.16
C VAL A 150 -15.87 5.31 -19.04
N LEU A 151 -16.12 6.60 -18.78
CA LEU A 151 -17.44 7.22 -18.72
C LEU A 151 -17.72 8.07 -19.98
N ALA A 152 -17.34 7.58 -21.16
CA ALA A 152 -17.39 8.38 -22.39
C ALA A 152 -18.80 8.59 -23.00
N ASP A 153 -19.88 8.04 -22.43
CA ASP A 153 -21.16 7.98 -23.16
C ASP A 153 -22.42 8.20 -22.29
N ASP A 154 -22.43 9.23 -21.43
CA ASP A 154 -23.66 9.74 -20.81
C ASP A 154 -23.50 11.24 -20.44
N LEU A 155 -23.47 12.10 -21.46
CA LEU A 155 -23.51 13.57 -21.35
C LEU A 155 -24.62 14.15 -22.22
#